data_AF-A0A914Y1L9-F1
#
_entry.id   AF-A0A914Y1L9-F1
#
_cell.length_a   1.000
_cell.length_b   1.000
_cell.length_c   1.000
_cell.angle_alpha   90.00
_cell.angle_beta   90.00
_cell.angle_gamma   90.00
#
_symmetry.space_group_name_H-M   'P 1'
#
loop_
_entity.id
_entity.type
_entity.pdbx_description
1 polymer ?
#
loop_
_entity_poly.entity_id
_entity_poly.type
_entity_poly.pdbx_seq_one_letter_code
_entity_poly.pdbx_strand_id
1 'polypeptide(L)'
;MLQKSAASVVPKVCRIPTHLFSYVNYCEMIAKAMGEKSGWGRQMRRTIAEWYLNQEPKALAMHITKYPSRNGWAHKDLLRLSHPNVNKKSDNALLYDHLLSFAVHGELDFAKNEVDYTPPSKKKRDYKVVAEKSQEVVQHESIKFLQNFVELKKLTTENDDEKKCCDLIHEYGFVREHIPSELLNSAVVWKALLQNMPMTALIRNLSKLSSLHIIDGSDNDNQKYVDLVISKITDEAALKRAKIHPLNEN
;
A
#
# COMPACT_ATOMS: atom_id res chain seq x y z
N MET A 1 9.74 -13.43 -28.74
CA MET A 1 10.62 -12.32 -28.29
C MET A 1 9.84 -11.12 -27.74
N LEU A 2 8.72 -10.71 -28.37
CA LEU A 2 7.92 -9.56 -27.91
C LEU A 2 7.28 -9.73 -26.53
N GLN A 3 6.62 -10.87 -26.24
CA GLN A 3 5.97 -11.11 -24.93
C GLN A 3 6.95 -11.05 -23.74
N LYS A 4 8.16 -11.59 -23.90
CA LYS A 4 9.21 -11.55 -22.87
C LYS A 4 9.69 -10.11 -22.63
N SER A 5 9.82 -9.33 -23.69
CA SER A 5 10.22 -7.92 -23.61
C SER A 5 9.13 -7.08 -22.94
N ALA A 6 7.87 -7.25 -23.33
CA ALA A 6 6.73 -6.60 -22.68
C ALA A 6 6.68 -6.93 -21.18
N ALA A 7 6.81 -8.21 -20.81
CA ALA A 7 6.82 -8.67 -19.42
C ALA A 7 7.92 -7.98 -18.58
N SER A 8 9.11 -7.77 -19.15
CA SER A 8 10.23 -7.13 -18.43
C SER A 8 9.99 -5.64 -18.09
N VAL A 9 9.07 -5.00 -18.79
CA VAL A 9 8.75 -3.57 -18.61
C VAL A 9 7.57 -3.38 -17.65
N VAL A 10 6.79 -4.43 -17.37
CA VAL A 10 5.61 -4.35 -16.48
C VAL A 10 5.94 -3.72 -15.12
N PRO A 11 7.01 -4.08 -14.39
CA PRO A 11 7.33 -3.43 -13.11
C PRO A 11 7.61 -1.92 -13.23
N LYS A 12 8.10 -1.46 -14.38
CA LYS A 12 8.38 -0.04 -14.65
C LYS A 12 7.12 0.75 -14.97
N VAL A 13 6.16 0.12 -15.67
CA VAL A 13 4.89 0.75 -16.07
C VAL A 13 3.87 0.67 -14.94
N CYS A 14 3.69 -0.52 -14.38
CA CYS A 14 2.77 -0.80 -13.28
C CYS A 14 3.36 -0.37 -11.94
N ARG A 15 3.58 0.92 -11.74
CA ARG A 15 4.25 1.47 -10.55
C ARG A 15 3.47 1.30 -9.23
N ILE A 16 2.15 1.16 -9.29
CA ILE A 16 1.26 1.03 -8.13
C ILE A 16 0.23 -0.08 -8.39
N PRO A 17 -0.44 -0.61 -7.35
CA PRO A 17 -1.43 -1.68 -7.50
C PRO A 17 -2.53 -1.36 -8.50
N THR A 18 -3.03 -0.11 -8.54
CA THR A 18 -4.05 0.30 -9.53
C THR A 18 -3.62 0.00 -10.97
N HIS A 19 -2.36 0.27 -11.33
CA HIS A 19 -1.86 -0.04 -12.67
C HIS A 19 -1.73 -1.55 -12.89
N LEU A 20 -1.32 -2.30 -11.86
CA LEU A 20 -1.21 -3.76 -11.93
C LEU A 20 -2.58 -4.40 -12.14
N PHE A 21 -3.59 -3.99 -11.38
CA PHE A 21 -4.96 -4.45 -11.52
C PHE A 21 -5.55 -4.09 -12.88
N SER A 22 -5.35 -2.86 -13.36
CA SER A 22 -5.74 -2.48 -14.73
C SER A 22 -5.05 -3.35 -15.79
N TYR A 23 -3.75 -3.59 -15.65
CA TYR A 23 -3.00 -4.45 -16.56
C TYR A 23 -3.57 -5.88 -16.59
N VAL A 24 -3.81 -6.50 -15.42
CA VAL A 24 -4.41 -7.84 -15.33
C VAL A 24 -5.80 -7.86 -15.97
N ASN A 25 -6.62 -6.85 -15.68
CA ASN A 25 -7.96 -6.72 -16.27
C ASN A 25 -7.91 -6.65 -17.80
N TYR A 26 -6.99 -5.84 -18.38
CA TYR A 26 -6.81 -5.78 -19.83
C TYR A 26 -6.32 -7.10 -20.42
N CYS A 27 -5.37 -7.78 -19.76
CA CYS A 27 -4.92 -9.11 -20.20
C CYS A 27 -6.06 -10.12 -20.21
N GLU A 28 -6.93 -10.11 -19.20
CA GLU A 28 -8.09 -11.00 -19.12
C GLU A 28 -9.11 -10.68 -20.23
N MET A 29 -9.42 -9.39 -20.46
CA MET A 29 -10.33 -8.96 -21.52
C MET A 29 -9.83 -9.41 -22.90
N ILE A 30 -8.55 -9.22 -23.18
CA ILE A 30 -7.92 -9.61 -24.45
C ILE A 30 -7.92 -11.15 -24.61
N ALA A 31 -7.56 -11.89 -23.55
CA ALA A 31 -7.57 -13.35 -23.59
C ALA A 31 -8.98 -13.90 -23.90
N LYS A 32 -10.02 -13.35 -23.26
CA LYS A 32 -11.43 -13.71 -23.55
C LYS A 32 -11.80 -13.40 -25.00
N ALA A 33 -11.43 -12.22 -25.52
CA ALA A 33 -11.72 -11.83 -26.89
C ALA A 33 -11.01 -12.73 -27.93
N MET A 34 -9.84 -13.25 -27.61
CA MET A 34 -9.08 -14.18 -28.46
C MET A 34 -9.49 -15.66 -28.29
N GLY A 35 -10.46 -15.97 -27.43
CA GLY A 35 -10.89 -17.34 -27.16
C GLY A 35 -9.89 -18.18 -26.34
N GLU A 36 -8.94 -17.54 -25.64
CA GLU A 36 -7.99 -18.22 -24.76
C GLU A 36 -8.62 -18.51 -23.39
N LYS A 37 -8.28 -19.66 -22.79
CA LYS A 37 -8.96 -20.18 -21.58
C LYS A 37 -8.72 -19.39 -20.29
N SER A 38 -7.62 -18.65 -20.14
CA SER A 38 -7.36 -17.96 -18.86
C SER A 38 -6.43 -16.75 -18.88
N GLY A 39 -5.56 -16.57 -19.89
CA GLY A 39 -4.54 -15.51 -19.86
C GLY A 39 -3.43 -15.68 -18.79
N TRP A 40 -3.51 -16.71 -17.93
CA TRP A 40 -2.58 -16.97 -16.82
C TRP A 40 -1.47 -17.97 -17.16
N GLY A 41 -0.86 -17.79 -18.34
CA GLY A 41 0.31 -18.57 -18.76
C GLY A 41 1.51 -18.40 -17.83
N ARG A 42 2.56 -19.23 -18.02
CA ARG A 42 3.78 -19.21 -17.20
C ARG A 42 4.40 -17.81 -17.08
N GLN A 43 4.43 -17.06 -18.19
CA GLN A 43 5.00 -15.72 -18.21
C GLN A 43 4.17 -14.73 -17.38
N MET A 44 2.84 -14.74 -17.49
CA MET A 44 1.96 -13.85 -16.73
C MET A 44 2.11 -14.09 -15.22
N ARG A 45 2.03 -15.37 -14.80
CA ARG A 45 2.22 -15.74 -13.39
C ARG A 45 3.55 -15.26 -12.84
N ARG A 46 4.64 -15.50 -13.59
CA ARG A 46 5.98 -15.02 -13.20
C ARG A 46 6.05 -13.50 -13.10
N THR A 47 5.54 -12.78 -14.10
CA THR A 47 5.57 -11.31 -14.11
C THR A 47 4.84 -10.72 -12.92
N ILE A 48 3.66 -11.25 -12.57
CA ILE A 48 2.89 -10.79 -11.41
C ILE A 48 3.60 -11.15 -10.11
N ALA A 49 4.14 -12.37 -9.99
CA ALA A 49 4.91 -12.77 -8.81
C ALA A 49 6.14 -11.88 -8.57
N GLU A 50 6.93 -11.63 -9.62
CA GLU A 50 8.11 -10.75 -9.59
C GLU A 50 7.72 -9.31 -9.24
N TRP A 51 6.53 -8.85 -9.64
CA TRP A 51 6.06 -7.52 -9.27
C TRP A 51 5.99 -7.33 -7.75
N TYR A 52 5.48 -8.32 -7.01
CA TYR A 52 5.40 -8.28 -5.55
C TYR A 52 6.77 -8.45 -4.89
N LEU A 53 7.54 -9.46 -5.32
CA LEU A 53 8.81 -9.83 -4.68
C LEU A 53 9.94 -8.81 -4.89
N ASN A 54 9.79 -7.92 -5.88
CA ASN A 54 10.77 -6.85 -6.14
C ASN A 54 10.41 -5.51 -5.47
N GLN A 55 9.29 -5.42 -4.74
CA GLN A 55 8.97 -4.22 -3.98
C GLN A 55 9.81 -4.15 -2.71
N GLU A 56 10.19 -2.94 -2.30
CA GLU A 56 10.71 -2.73 -0.94
C GLU A 56 9.60 -3.10 0.08
N PRO A 57 9.91 -3.80 1.19
CA PRO A 57 8.92 -4.30 2.14
C PRO A 57 7.90 -3.27 2.67
N LYS A 58 8.33 -2.06 3.05
CA LYS A 58 7.42 -1.01 3.53
C LYS A 58 6.58 -0.42 2.40
N ALA A 59 7.14 -0.26 1.20
CA ALA A 59 6.39 0.12 0.02
C ALA A 59 5.33 -0.93 -0.34
N LEU A 60 5.64 -2.22 -0.19
CA LEU A 60 4.68 -3.30 -0.38
C LEU A 60 3.56 -3.24 0.67
N ALA A 61 3.89 -3.03 1.95
CA ALA A 61 2.90 -2.85 3.01
C ALA A 61 1.96 -1.67 2.71
N MET A 62 2.50 -0.52 2.30
CA MET A 62 1.71 0.64 1.85
C MET A 62 0.83 0.30 0.64
N HIS A 63 1.35 -0.44 -0.35
CA HIS A 63 0.59 -0.84 -1.53
C HIS A 63 -0.63 -1.70 -1.17
N ILE A 64 -0.44 -2.74 -0.35
CA ILE A 64 -1.50 -3.70 -0.03
C ILE A 64 -2.61 -3.09 0.86
N THR A 65 -2.26 -2.13 1.73
CA THR A 65 -3.24 -1.46 2.60
C THR A 65 -3.95 -0.29 1.91
N LYS A 66 -3.23 0.49 1.09
CA LYS A 66 -3.79 1.69 0.42
C LYS A 66 -4.69 1.33 -0.76
N TYR A 67 -4.34 0.27 -1.48
CA TYR A 67 -5.01 -0.14 -2.71
C TYR A 67 -5.45 -1.61 -2.64
N PRO A 68 -6.36 -1.98 -1.72
CA PRO A 68 -6.70 -3.39 -1.50
C PRO A 68 -7.29 -4.09 -2.73
N SER A 69 -8.04 -3.33 -3.55
CA SER A 69 -8.63 -3.81 -4.81
C SER A 69 -8.92 -2.67 -5.79
N ARG A 70 -8.91 -2.94 -7.09
CA ARG A 70 -9.42 -2.05 -8.17
C ARG A 70 -9.87 -2.89 -9.36
N ASN A 71 -10.81 -2.37 -10.16
CA ASN A 71 -11.30 -3.02 -11.40
C ASN A 71 -11.70 -4.49 -11.21
N GLY A 72 -12.34 -4.82 -10.09
CA GLY A 72 -12.75 -6.20 -9.76
C GLY A 72 -11.64 -7.14 -9.29
N TRP A 73 -10.38 -6.68 -9.23
CA TRP A 73 -9.23 -7.46 -8.77
C TRP A 73 -8.76 -7.00 -7.39
N ALA A 74 -8.44 -7.95 -6.51
CA ALA A 74 -7.76 -7.70 -5.24
C ALA A 74 -6.38 -8.36 -5.21
N HIS A 75 -5.53 -7.95 -4.26
CA HIS A 75 -4.21 -8.56 -4.07
C HIS A 75 -4.30 -10.08 -3.85
N LYS A 76 -5.25 -10.53 -3.03
CA LYS A 76 -5.51 -11.97 -2.79
C LYS A 76 -5.74 -12.77 -4.07
N ASP A 77 -6.39 -12.19 -5.08
CA ASP A 77 -6.71 -12.89 -6.33
C ASP A 77 -5.46 -13.06 -7.19
N LEU A 78 -4.66 -12.00 -7.30
CA LEU A 78 -3.39 -12.03 -8.02
C LEU A 78 -2.40 -12.99 -7.36
N LEU A 79 -2.32 -13.02 -6.03
CA LEU A 79 -1.43 -13.91 -5.29
C LEU A 79 -1.85 -15.38 -5.44
N ARG A 80 -3.15 -15.66 -5.39
CA ARG A 80 -3.70 -17.00 -5.64
C ARG A 80 -3.40 -17.51 -7.05
N LEU A 81 -3.40 -16.65 -8.06
CA LEU A 81 -3.18 -17.05 -9.46
C LEU A 81 -1.69 -17.08 -9.85
N SER A 82 -0.89 -16.16 -9.30
CA SER A 82 0.54 -16.05 -9.63
C SER A 82 1.44 -16.99 -8.85
N HIS A 83 1.03 -17.40 -7.65
CA HIS A 83 1.82 -18.24 -6.73
C HIS A 83 3.28 -17.75 -6.57
N PRO A 84 3.51 -16.55 -6.00
CA PRO A 84 4.86 -16.04 -5.80
C PRO A 84 5.69 -16.99 -4.93
N ASN A 85 6.89 -17.32 -5.40
CA ASN A 85 7.82 -18.17 -4.65
C ASN A 85 8.88 -17.30 -4.00
N VAL A 86 8.77 -17.12 -2.68
CA VAL A 86 9.74 -16.37 -1.88
C VAL A 86 11.05 -17.15 -1.80
N ASN A 87 12.15 -16.51 -2.20
CA ASN A 87 13.48 -17.11 -2.08
C ASN A 87 13.85 -17.27 -0.59
N LYS A 88 13.71 -18.48 -0.05
CA LYS A 88 13.99 -18.81 1.36
C LYS A 88 15.43 -18.57 1.80
N LYS A 89 16.36 -18.33 0.87
CA LYS A 89 17.75 -17.93 1.17
C LYS A 89 17.93 -16.43 1.37
N SER A 90 16.93 -15.62 1.01
CA SER A 90 16.95 -14.17 1.23
C SER A 90 16.77 -13.86 2.71
N ASP A 91 17.47 -12.85 3.22
CA ASP A 91 17.29 -12.39 4.59
C ASP A 91 15.87 -11.88 4.85
N ASN A 92 15.21 -11.35 3.82
CA ASN A 92 13.84 -10.85 3.89
C ASN A 92 12.77 -11.93 3.62
N ALA A 93 13.13 -13.21 3.52
CA ALA A 93 12.17 -14.26 3.13
C ALA A 93 10.95 -14.30 4.06
N LEU A 94 11.18 -14.41 5.37
CA LEU A 94 10.13 -14.39 6.39
C LEU A 94 9.29 -13.11 6.31
N LEU A 95 9.93 -11.97 6.07
CA LEU A 95 9.25 -10.68 5.94
C LEU A 95 8.27 -10.66 4.76
N TYR A 96 8.68 -11.13 3.58
CA TYR A 96 7.77 -11.25 2.43
C TYR A 96 6.67 -12.28 2.68
N ASP A 97 6.95 -13.41 3.34
CA ASP A 97 5.92 -14.39 3.69
C ASP A 97 4.81 -13.72 4.51
N HIS A 98 5.16 -12.93 5.54
CA HIS A 98 4.18 -12.17 6.32
C HIS A 98 3.41 -11.12 5.51
N LEU A 99 4.09 -10.35 4.65
CA LEU A 99 3.45 -9.31 3.83
C LEU A 99 2.45 -9.92 2.83
N LEU A 100 2.84 -11.02 2.16
CA LEU A 100 1.99 -11.71 1.21
C LEU A 100 0.84 -12.44 1.93
N SER A 101 1.11 -13.04 3.09
CA SER A 101 0.09 -13.65 3.94
C SER A 101 -0.95 -12.62 4.40
N PHE A 102 -0.51 -11.45 4.87
CA PHE A 102 -1.40 -10.34 5.21
C PHE A 102 -2.25 -9.89 4.01
N ALA A 103 -1.66 -9.79 2.82
CA ALA A 103 -2.40 -9.42 1.61
C ALA A 103 -3.50 -10.44 1.20
N VAL A 104 -3.38 -11.70 1.63
CA VAL A 104 -4.37 -12.76 1.38
C VAL A 104 -5.41 -12.85 2.50
N HIS A 105 -4.99 -12.73 3.75
CA HIS A 105 -5.80 -13.04 4.93
C HIS A 105 -6.32 -11.80 5.67
N GLY A 106 -5.66 -10.65 5.52
CA GLY A 106 -5.99 -9.41 6.23
C GLY A 106 -5.49 -9.35 7.66
N GLU A 107 -4.76 -10.35 8.12
CA GLU A 107 -4.27 -10.49 9.49
C GLU A 107 -2.79 -10.90 9.51
N LEU A 108 -2.08 -10.48 10.57
CA LEU A 108 -0.72 -10.92 10.83
C LEU A 108 -0.77 -12.14 11.75
N ASP A 109 -0.50 -13.31 11.19
CA ASP A 109 -0.37 -14.56 11.95
C ASP A 109 1.11 -14.91 12.10
N PHE A 110 1.69 -14.57 13.25
CA PHE A 110 3.09 -14.90 13.51
C PHE A 110 3.30 -16.39 13.76
N ALA A 111 2.28 -17.10 14.26
CA ALA A 111 2.37 -18.52 14.56
C ALA A 111 2.35 -19.40 13.30
N LYS A 112 1.50 -19.11 12.31
CA LYS A 112 1.42 -19.92 11.08
C LYS A 112 2.68 -19.79 10.20
N ASN A 113 3.26 -18.60 10.13
CA ASN A 113 4.38 -18.33 9.24
C ASN A 113 5.73 -18.81 9.82
N GLU A 114 5.83 -19.01 11.15
CA GLU A 114 6.98 -19.68 11.77
C GLU A 114 7.07 -21.17 11.38
N VAL A 115 5.93 -21.83 11.12
CA VAL A 115 5.89 -23.26 10.77
C VAL A 115 6.41 -23.52 9.34
N ASP A 116 6.13 -22.60 8.41
CA ASP A 116 6.54 -22.72 7.01
C ASP A 116 8.04 -22.40 6.78
N TYR A 117 8.66 -21.63 7.68
CA TYR A 117 10.11 -21.46 7.68
C TYR A 117 10.77 -22.60 8.47
N THR A 118 10.74 -23.80 7.89
CA THR A 118 11.52 -24.91 8.46
C THR A 118 13.00 -24.69 8.14
N PRO A 119 13.89 -24.55 9.13
CA PRO A 119 15.31 -24.39 8.86
C PRO A 119 15.84 -25.60 8.06
N PRO A 120 16.80 -25.40 7.14
CA PRO A 120 17.34 -26.49 6.30
C PRO A 120 17.93 -27.68 7.09
N SER A 121 18.14 -27.55 8.40
CA SER A 121 18.62 -28.62 9.29
C SER A 121 17.90 -28.61 10.65
N LYS A 122 17.59 -29.78 11.21
CA LYS A 122 16.89 -29.96 12.49
C LYS A 122 17.79 -29.76 13.73
N LYS A 123 18.83 -28.92 13.65
CA LYS A 123 19.75 -28.69 14.78
C LYS A 123 19.22 -27.60 15.70
N LYS A 124 19.37 -27.77 17.02
CA LYS A 124 18.92 -26.81 18.06
C LYS A 124 19.41 -25.37 17.83
N ARG A 125 20.61 -25.19 17.26
CA ARG A 125 21.15 -23.88 16.88
C ARG A 125 20.33 -23.20 15.77
N ASP A 126 19.81 -23.96 14.81
CA ASP A 126 19.09 -23.41 13.67
C ASP A 126 17.70 -22.93 14.10
N TYR A 127 17.06 -23.64 15.05
CA TYR A 127 15.83 -23.18 15.71
C TYR A 127 16.01 -21.89 16.52
N LYS A 128 17.15 -21.72 17.21
CA LYS A 128 17.46 -20.47 17.92
C LYS A 128 17.57 -19.29 16.94
N VAL A 129 18.26 -19.50 15.82
CA VAL A 129 18.38 -18.49 14.75
C VAL A 129 17.01 -18.15 14.13
N VAL A 130 16.11 -19.13 13.99
CA VAL A 130 14.74 -18.87 13.52
C VAL A 130 13.99 -17.98 14.51
N ALA A 131 14.05 -18.28 15.81
CA ALA A 131 13.37 -17.48 16.84
C ALA A 131 13.91 -16.04 16.92
N GLU A 132 15.24 -15.85 16.80
CA GLU A 132 15.87 -14.53 16.73
C GLU A 132 15.42 -13.76 15.48
N LYS A 133 15.42 -14.42 14.30
CA LYS A 133 14.91 -13.82 13.06
C LYS A 133 13.42 -13.47 13.14
N SER A 134 12.59 -14.29 13.78
CA SER A 134 11.17 -13.96 14.02
C SER A 134 11.02 -12.68 14.83
N GLN A 135 11.83 -12.50 15.88
CA GLN A 135 11.80 -11.29 16.70
C GLN A 135 12.24 -10.06 15.91
N GLU A 136 13.29 -10.17 15.08
CA GLU A 136 13.74 -9.10 14.20
C GLU A 136 12.65 -8.70 13.19
N VAL A 137 11.97 -9.69 12.59
CA VAL A 137 10.87 -9.45 11.63
C VAL A 137 9.71 -8.70 12.28
N VAL A 138 9.32 -9.07 13.51
CA VAL A 138 8.27 -8.36 14.27
C VAL A 138 8.64 -6.89 14.49
N GLN A 139 9.93 -6.59 14.66
CA GLN A 139 10.40 -5.23 14.84
C GLN A 139 10.56 -4.43 13.53
N HIS A 140 10.50 -5.08 12.38
CA HIS A 140 10.67 -4.44 11.07
C HIS A 140 9.56 -3.42 10.82
N GLU A 141 9.91 -2.28 10.23
CA GLU A 141 9.00 -1.14 10.04
C GLU A 141 7.74 -1.49 9.22
N SER A 142 7.85 -2.38 8.23
CA SER A 142 6.71 -2.83 7.44
C SER A 142 5.72 -3.69 8.24
N ILE A 143 6.21 -4.47 9.20
CA ILE A 143 5.35 -5.28 10.08
C ILE A 143 4.68 -4.39 11.12
N LYS A 144 5.44 -3.47 11.74
CA LYS A 144 4.86 -2.45 12.65
C LYS A 144 3.81 -1.60 11.94
N PHE A 145 4.05 -1.22 10.69
CA PHE A 145 3.07 -0.51 9.88
C PHE A 145 1.76 -1.32 9.74
N LEU A 146 1.85 -2.61 9.41
CA LEU A 146 0.66 -3.47 9.29
C LEU A 146 -0.07 -3.70 10.63
N GLN A 147 0.67 -3.87 11.73
CA GLN A 147 0.07 -3.97 13.06
C GLN A 147 -0.72 -2.70 13.40
N ASN A 148 -0.11 -1.54 13.20
CA ASN A 148 -0.75 -0.26 13.48
C ASN A 148 -1.86 0.07 12.47
N PHE A 149 -1.82 -0.48 11.25
CA PHE A 149 -2.94 -0.39 10.31
C PHE A 149 -4.17 -1.13 10.85
N VAL A 150 -3.99 -2.34 11.39
CA VAL A 150 -5.09 -3.10 12.00
C VAL A 150 -5.68 -2.34 13.20
N GLU A 151 -4.84 -1.72 14.02
CA GLU A 151 -5.31 -0.88 15.15
C GLU A 151 -6.02 0.39 14.66
N LEU A 152 -5.47 1.08 13.65
CA LEU A 152 -6.08 2.25 13.03
C LEU A 152 -7.49 1.94 12.52
N LYS A 153 -7.70 0.75 11.93
CA LYS A 153 -8.99 0.34 11.39
C LYS A 153 -10.08 0.14 12.43
N LYS A 154 -9.72 0.02 13.72
CA LYS A 154 -10.65 -0.14 14.84
C LYS A 154 -11.08 1.19 15.47
N LEU A 155 -10.39 2.29 15.15
CA LEU A 155 -10.68 3.60 15.74
C LEU A 155 -12.03 4.14 15.25
N THR A 156 -12.75 4.79 16.16
CA THR A 156 -14.04 5.44 15.92
C THR A 156 -13.94 6.93 16.25
N THR A 157 -15.09 7.62 16.34
CA THR A 157 -15.16 9.01 16.83
C THR A 157 -15.32 9.10 18.35
N GLU A 158 -15.27 7.98 19.07
CA GLU A 158 -15.39 7.94 20.52
C GLU A 158 -14.02 8.05 21.20
N ASN A 159 -14.01 8.48 22.46
CA ASN A 159 -12.77 8.58 23.25
C ASN A 159 -11.71 9.50 22.59
N ASP A 160 -10.45 9.31 22.93
CA ASP A 160 -9.31 10.04 22.35
C ASP A 160 -8.85 9.45 20.99
N ASP A 161 -9.73 8.75 20.26
CA ASP A 161 -9.38 8.06 19.02
C ASP A 161 -8.99 9.01 17.88
N GLU A 162 -9.54 10.23 17.82
CA GLU A 162 -9.10 11.23 16.85
C GLU A 162 -7.62 11.60 17.05
N LYS A 163 -7.20 11.75 18.31
CA LYS A 163 -5.81 12.06 18.66
C LYS A 163 -4.91 10.87 18.32
N LYS A 164 -5.30 9.65 18.69
CA LYS A 164 -4.58 8.43 18.35
C LYS A 164 -4.45 8.26 16.83
N CYS A 165 -5.50 8.57 16.07
CA CYS A 165 -5.46 8.57 14.61
C CYS A 165 -4.42 9.57 14.06
N CYS A 166 -4.38 10.79 14.61
CA CYS A 166 -3.37 11.79 14.23
C CYS A 166 -1.95 11.33 14.53
N ASP A 167 -1.72 10.72 15.70
CA ASP A 167 -0.41 10.19 16.09
C ASP A 167 0.04 9.10 15.11
N LEU A 168 -0.86 8.17 14.76
CA LEU A 168 -0.59 7.12 13.78
C LEU A 168 -0.32 7.67 12.37
N ILE A 169 -1.01 8.74 11.95
CA ILE A 169 -0.73 9.43 10.67
C ILE A 169 0.70 9.98 10.67
N HIS A 170 1.11 10.68 11.73
CA HIS A 170 2.44 11.28 11.81
C HIS A 170 3.55 10.24 11.90
N GLU A 171 3.35 9.16 12.67
CA GLU A 171 4.38 8.14 12.91
C GLU A 171 4.56 7.19 11.72
N TYR A 172 3.46 6.69 11.15
CA TYR A 172 3.48 5.64 10.13
C TYR A 172 3.21 6.14 8.71
N GLY A 173 2.84 7.43 8.55
CA GLY A 173 2.54 8.01 7.24
C GLY A 173 1.23 7.46 6.64
N PHE A 174 0.26 7.10 7.49
CA PHE A 174 -1.04 6.68 6.99
C PHE A 174 -1.72 7.79 6.20
N VAL A 175 -2.26 7.42 5.03
CA VAL A 175 -2.98 8.31 4.14
C VAL A 175 -4.50 8.14 4.28
N ARG A 176 -5.25 9.04 3.64
CA ARG A 176 -6.72 9.06 3.60
C ARG A 176 -7.35 7.69 3.36
N GLU A 177 -6.81 6.87 2.45
CA GLU A 177 -7.37 5.55 2.14
C GLU A 177 -7.35 4.56 3.32
N HIS A 178 -6.49 4.77 4.32
CA HIS A 178 -6.43 3.93 5.52
C HIS A 178 -7.39 4.37 6.62
N ILE A 179 -7.75 5.65 6.65
CA ILE A 179 -8.50 6.26 7.74
C ILE A 179 -9.94 5.70 7.76
N PRO A 180 -10.47 5.28 8.93
CA PRO A 180 -11.88 4.94 9.08
C PRO A 180 -12.80 6.05 8.58
N SER A 181 -13.90 5.68 7.93
CA SER A 181 -14.79 6.65 7.26
C SER A 181 -15.41 7.66 8.21
N GLU A 182 -15.68 7.25 9.45
CA GLU A 182 -16.25 8.10 10.50
C GLU A 182 -15.30 9.26 10.86
N LEU A 183 -14.00 8.96 10.95
CA LEU A 183 -12.93 9.92 11.23
C LEU A 183 -12.63 10.86 10.05
N LEU A 184 -13.13 10.57 8.84
CA LEU A 184 -12.99 11.46 7.69
C LEU A 184 -13.89 12.71 7.76
N ASN A 185 -14.66 12.88 8.83
CA ASN A 185 -15.36 14.13 9.14
C ASN A 185 -14.65 14.99 10.20
N SER A 186 -13.56 14.51 10.80
CA SER A 186 -12.79 15.30 11.77
C SER A 186 -11.84 16.27 11.09
N ALA A 187 -11.99 17.57 11.37
CA ALA A 187 -11.07 18.59 10.88
C ALA A 187 -9.64 18.37 11.39
N VAL A 188 -9.47 17.86 12.62
CA VAL A 188 -8.16 17.60 13.22
C VAL A 188 -7.43 16.48 12.47
N VAL A 189 -8.13 15.39 12.14
CA VAL A 189 -7.58 14.29 11.33
C VAL A 189 -7.16 14.78 9.93
N TRP A 190 -7.96 15.62 9.29
CA TRP A 190 -7.61 16.19 7.99
C TRP A 190 -6.41 17.14 8.05
N LYS A 191 -6.28 17.91 9.14
CA LYS A 191 -5.08 18.74 9.38
C LYS A 191 -3.81 17.89 9.51
N ALA A 192 -3.88 16.73 10.17
CA ALA A 192 -2.77 15.77 10.24
C ALA A 192 -2.44 15.18 8.86
N LEU A 193 -3.45 14.74 8.10
CA LEU A 193 -3.27 14.20 6.75
C LEU A 193 -2.62 15.20 5.78
N LEU A 194 -2.98 16.49 5.90
CA LEU A 194 -2.55 17.54 4.98
C LEU A 194 -1.02 17.73 4.94
N GLN A 195 -0.33 17.55 6.06
CA GLN A 195 1.11 17.80 6.18
C GLN A 195 1.92 17.04 5.10
N ASN A 196 1.66 15.74 4.99
CA ASN A 196 2.37 14.83 4.08
C ASN A 196 1.51 14.40 2.87
N MET A 197 0.40 15.09 2.60
CA MET A 197 -0.51 14.69 1.54
C MET A 197 0.15 14.80 0.15
N PRO A 198 0.13 13.73 -0.67
CA PRO A 198 0.62 13.78 -2.04
C PRO A 198 -0.19 14.76 -2.91
N MET A 199 0.46 15.42 -3.86
CA MET A 199 -0.14 16.48 -4.69
C MET A 199 -1.47 16.09 -5.34
N THR A 200 -1.55 14.92 -5.98
CA THR A 200 -2.80 14.44 -6.61
C THR A 200 -3.92 14.24 -5.58
N ALA A 201 -3.58 13.76 -4.38
CA ALA A 201 -4.56 13.59 -3.32
C ALA A 201 -5.00 14.95 -2.74
N LEU A 202 -4.08 15.90 -2.61
CA LEU A 202 -4.38 17.26 -2.16
C LEU A 202 -5.41 17.92 -3.08
N ILE A 203 -5.11 17.99 -4.39
CA ILE A 203 -5.98 18.63 -5.38
C ILE A 203 -7.40 18.03 -5.34
N ARG A 204 -7.49 16.69 -5.33
CA ARG A 204 -8.77 15.97 -5.30
C ARG A 204 -9.62 16.22 -4.04
N ASN A 205 -9.00 16.63 -2.94
CA ASN A 205 -9.68 16.80 -1.65
C ASN A 205 -9.80 18.27 -1.21
N LEU A 206 -9.49 19.25 -2.06
CA LEU A 206 -9.64 20.68 -1.72
C LEU A 206 -11.07 21.04 -1.28
N SER A 207 -12.08 20.50 -1.97
CA SER A 207 -13.49 20.70 -1.60
C SER A 207 -13.78 20.17 -0.19
N LYS A 208 -13.25 18.99 0.16
CA LYS A 208 -13.43 18.42 1.51
C LYS A 208 -12.72 19.26 2.58
N LEU A 209 -11.50 19.73 2.31
CA LEU A 209 -10.78 20.64 3.21
C LEU A 209 -11.54 21.95 3.44
N SER A 210 -12.14 22.52 2.40
CA SER A 210 -12.99 23.72 2.52
C SER A 210 -14.26 23.45 3.32
N SER A 211 -14.94 22.31 3.08
CA SER A 211 -16.16 21.95 3.83
C SER A 211 -15.93 21.72 5.33
N LEU A 212 -14.68 21.50 5.73
CA LEU A 212 -14.26 21.34 7.13
C LEU A 212 -13.67 22.64 7.71
N HIS A 213 -13.81 23.77 7.01
CA HIS A 213 -13.32 25.09 7.43
C HIS A 213 -11.78 25.14 7.66
N ILE A 214 -11.02 24.25 6.99
CA ILE A 214 -9.56 24.19 7.13
C ILE A 214 -8.87 25.20 6.20
N ILE A 215 -9.46 25.48 5.03
CA ILE A 215 -8.84 26.32 3.99
C ILE A 215 -9.77 27.39 3.40
N ASP A 216 -10.89 27.67 4.05
CA ASP A 216 -11.90 28.62 3.54
C ASP A 216 -11.67 30.07 4.01
N GLY A 217 -10.63 30.32 4.81
CA GLY A 217 -10.29 31.65 5.33
C GLY A 217 -11.21 32.15 6.44
N SER A 218 -12.10 31.29 6.97
CA SER A 218 -13.03 31.67 8.04
C SER A 218 -12.36 31.73 9.43
N ASP A 219 -11.27 30.98 9.62
CA ASP A 219 -10.57 30.82 10.88
C ASP A 219 -9.07 31.16 10.72
N ASN A 220 -8.62 32.19 11.44
CA ASN A 220 -7.23 32.67 11.40
C ASN A 220 -6.23 31.62 11.91
N ASP A 221 -6.63 30.72 12.81
CA ASP A 221 -5.75 29.65 13.31
C ASP A 221 -5.39 28.64 12.21
N ASN A 222 -6.16 28.64 11.13
CA ASN A 222 -5.95 27.77 9.97
C ASN A 222 -5.11 28.41 8.85
N GLN A 223 -4.66 29.66 8.99
CA GLN A 223 -3.85 30.35 7.98
C GLN A 223 -2.63 29.53 7.55
N LYS A 224 -1.94 28.88 8.50
CA LYS A 224 -0.80 28.00 8.21
C LYS A 224 -1.12 26.85 7.26
N TYR A 225 -2.36 26.34 7.27
CA TYR A 225 -2.80 25.27 6.36
C TYR A 225 -3.14 25.81 4.98
N VAL A 226 -3.74 27.01 4.91
CA VAL A 226 -3.95 27.73 3.65
C VAL A 226 -2.61 27.98 2.96
N ASP A 227 -1.63 28.52 3.69
CA ASP A 227 -0.28 28.80 3.18
C ASP A 227 0.43 27.52 2.72
N LEU A 228 0.28 26.42 3.48
CA LEU A 228 0.80 25.11 3.10
C LEU A 228 0.17 24.59 1.79
N VAL A 229 -1.14 24.77 1.61
CA VAL A 229 -1.81 24.37 0.36
C VAL A 229 -1.32 25.22 -0.80
N ILE A 230 -1.29 26.55 -0.64
CA ILE A 230 -0.83 27.49 -1.67
C ILE A 230 0.60 27.17 -2.09
N SER A 231 1.52 27.01 -1.12
CA SER A 231 2.92 26.70 -1.41
C SER A 231 3.10 25.38 -2.17
N LYS A 232 2.28 24.36 -1.88
CA LYS A 232 2.30 23.10 -2.63
C LYS A 232 1.77 23.29 -4.05
N ILE A 233 0.58 23.86 -4.23
CA ILE A 233 -0.08 23.91 -5.54
C ILE A 233 0.51 24.96 -6.49
N THR A 234 1.33 25.88 -5.98
CA THR A 234 2.03 26.89 -6.81
C THR A 234 3.49 26.51 -7.11
N ASP A 235 4.04 25.46 -6.49
CA ASP A 235 5.37 24.95 -6.82
C ASP A 235 5.35 24.16 -8.14
N GLU A 236 5.74 24.84 -9.23
CA GLU A 236 5.80 24.26 -10.57
C GLU A 236 6.69 23.00 -10.65
N ALA A 237 7.81 22.98 -9.92
CA ALA A 237 8.72 21.85 -9.92
C ALA A 237 8.09 20.65 -9.19
N ALA A 238 7.38 20.88 -8.08
CA ALA A 238 6.64 19.84 -7.38
C ALA A 238 5.47 19.29 -8.23
N LEU A 239 4.72 20.16 -8.92
CA LEU A 239 3.66 19.75 -9.83
C LEU A 239 4.18 18.84 -10.95
N LYS A 240 5.30 19.22 -11.60
CA LYS A 240 5.96 18.41 -12.64
C LYS A 240 6.44 17.06 -12.11
N ARG A 241 7.10 17.04 -10.93
CA ARG A 241 7.56 15.79 -10.29
C ARG A 241 6.40 14.86 -9.95
N ALA A 242 5.28 15.41 -9.47
CA ALA A 242 4.07 14.66 -9.16
C ALA A 242 3.27 14.26 -10.40
N LYS A 243 3.70 14.66 -11.60
CA LYS A 243 3.04 14.39 -12.89
C LYS A 243 1.60 14.89 -12.90
N ILE A 244 1.37 16.06 -12.34
CA ILE A 244 0.06 16.72 -12.40
C ILE A 244 -0.16 17.19 -13.83
N HIS A 245 -1.21 16.67 -14.47
CA HIS A 245 -1.64 17.13 -15.78
C HIS A 245 -2.62 18.32 -15.62
N PRO A 246 -2.62 19.31 -16.53
CA PRO A 246 -3.57 20.42 -16.47
C PRO A 246 -5.05 19.97 -16.51
N LEU A 247 -5.32 18.84 -17.15
CA LEU A 247 -6.65 18.20 -17.22
C LEU A 247 -6.87 17.13 -16.14
N ASN A 248 -6.13 17.14 -15.04
CA ASN A 248 -6.41 16.21 -13.96
C ASN A 248 -7.83 16.48 -13.42
N GLU A 249 -8.77 15.57 -13.71
CA GLU A 249 -10.14 15.63 -13.19
C GLU A 249 -10.18 15.15 -11.74
N ASN A 250 -11.08 15.76 -10.96
CA ASN A 250 -11.35 15.43 -9.55
C ASN A 250 -12.17 14.13 -9.42
#